data_AF-H0TVH9-F1
#
_entry.id   AF-H0TVH9-F1
#
_cell.length_a   1.000
_cell.length_b   1.000
_cell.length_c   1.000
_cell.angle_alpha   90.00
_cell.angle_beta   90.00
_cell.angle_gamma   90.00
#
_symmetry.space_group_name_H-M   'P 1'
#
loop_
_entity.id
_entity.type
_entity.pdbx_description
1 polymer ?
#
loop_
_entity_poly.entity_id
_entity_poly.type
_entity_poly.pdbx_seq_one_letter_code
_entity_poly.pdbx_strand_id
1 'polypeptide(L)'
;MEKGWLTIALALTSLGTAWIATQRPIPFLRTLAAVFAGLVVARIGYEPRIVGDDVGTTPIFNWLLWGYGVPAASFWGASYLMRPRADDAPLRAIEAAAILFTVLLAFLEIRHAVNGGDMLAVPSLAEAGLDVSVALALAIGLERLRLRSRSIVHNAGAVLLTAFAVLGSVFGLLFLENPMVFHGEIRGSVLNLLLLAYAFPAILMLLLSYAVAGQRPVVYANSLAAGALILALSYLSLEIRRLYHGPNLILGGTSGAEQYTYSIAWLAFGVVLLGIGILVQSQRARLASAVVIALTIGKAFLIDMSTLTGVYRALSFICLGLVLVAIGWLYQKILFRRRPPEAAAPTA
;
A
#
# COMPACT_ATOMS: atom_id res chain seq x y z
N MET A 1 17.76 -25.29 -18.14
CA MET A 1 16.59 -25.04 -19.02
C MET A 1 15.49 -26.10 -18.89
N GLU A 2 15.77 -27.40 -18.97
CA GLU A 2 14.75 -28.48 -18.86
C GLU A 2 13.86 -28.40 -17.61
N LYS A 3 14.41 -27.91 -16.48
CA LYS A 3 13.67 -27.77 -15.22
C LYS A 3 12.49 -26.78 -15.33
N GLY A 4 12.63 -25.61 -15.96
CA GLY A 4 11.54 -24.61 -16.02
C GLY A 4 10.31 -25.11 -16.79
N TRP A 5 10.52 -25.86 -17.86
CA TRP A 5 9.47 -26.39 -18.74
C TRP A 5 8.50 -27.33 -18.02
N LEU A 6 8.98 -28.15 -17.08
CA LEU A 6 8.11 -29.05 -16.32
C LEU A 6 7.09 -28.28 -15.45
N THR A 7 7.44 -27.11 -14.90
CA THR A 7 6.51 -26.31 -14.08
C THR A 7 5.41 -25.75 -14.97
N ILE A 8 5.82 -25.22 -16.12
CA ILE A 8 4.93 -24.68 -17.14
C ILE A 8 3.97 -25.76 -17.64
N ALA A 9 4.50 -26.95 -17.97
CA ALA A 9 3.70 -28.07 -18.44
C ALA A 9 2.67 -28.53 -17.40
N LEU A 10 3.07 -28.67 -16.13
CA LEU A 10 2.14 -29.05 -15.05
C LEU A 10 1.06 -27.99 -14.80
N ALA A 11 1.40 -26.70 -14.88
CA ALA A 11 0.42 -25.63 -14.72
C ALA A 11 -0.58 -25.58 -15.88
N LEU A 12 -0.11 -25.73 -17.13
CA LEU A 12 -0.97 -25.85 -18.30
C LEU A 12 -1.83 -27.12 -18.23
N THR A 13 -1.29 -28.21 -17.69
CA THR A 13 -2.05 -29.45 -17.46
C THR A 13 -3.17 -29.20 -16.45
N SER A 14 -2.92 -28.47 -15.36
CA SER A 14 -3.96 -28.05 -14.41
C SER A 14 -5.11 -27.30 -15.12
N LEU A 15 -4.77 -26.32 -15.97
CA LEU A 15 -5.75 -25.59 -16.79
C LEU A 15 -6.51 -26.50 -17.76
N GLY A 16 -5.81 -27.36 -18.49
CA GLY A 16 -6.41 -28.32 -19.42
C GLY A 16 -7.37 -29.29 -18.71
N THR A 17 -6.98 -29.77 -17.52
CA THR A 17 -7.81 -30.64 -16.69
C THR A 17 -9.07 -29.92 -16.21
N ALA A 18 -8.95 -28.65 -15.82
CA ALA A 18 -10.08 -27.80 -15.45
C ALA A 18 -11.02 -27.57 -16.64
N TRP A 19 -10.49 -27.35 -17.85
CA TRP A 19 -11.30 -27.26 -19.07
C TRP A 19 -12.02 -28.57 -19.37
N ILE A 20 -11.34 -29.72 -19.33
CA ILE A 20 -12.01 -31.01 -19.55
C ILE A 20 -13.11 -31.25 -18.51
N ALA A 21 -12.90 -30.83 -17.26
CA ALA A 21 -13.94 -30.88 -16.24
C ALA A 21 -15.18 -30.07 -16.64
N THR A 22 -15.04 -28.94 -17.37
CA THR A 22 -16.20 -28.19 -17.91
C THR A 22 -17.03 -29.00 -18.91
N GLN A 23 -16.41 -29.89 -19.68
CA GLN A 23 -17.09 -30.70 -20.69
C GLN A 23 -17.61 -32.03 -20.12
N ARG A 24 -16.90 -32.61 -19.15
CA ARG A 24 -17.24 -33.88 -18.50
C ARG A 24 -17.35 -33.65 -16.99
N PRO A 25 -18.55 -33.69 -16.38
CA PRO A 25 -18.77 -33.35 -14.98
C PRO A 25 -18.33 -34.48 -14.03
N ILE A 26 -17.08 -34.93 -14.14
CA ILE A 26 -16.47 -35.94 -13.26
C ILE A 26 -15.82 -35.20 -12.09
N PRO A 27 -16.26 -35.39 -10.83
CA PRO A 27 -15.71 -34.68 -9.67
C PRO A 27 -14.20 -34.84 -9.50
N PHE A 28 -13.67 -36.02 -9.85
CA PHE A 28 -12.25 -36.33 -9.77
C PHE A 28 -11.36 -35.37 -10.58
N LEU A 29 -11.83 -34.86 -11.73
CA LEU A 29 -11.03 -33.97 -12.57
C LEU A 29 -10.74 -32.62 -11.89
N ARG A 30 -11.65 -32.15 -11.04
CA ARG A 30 -11.43 -30.92 -10.24
C ARG A 30 -10.31 -31.13 -9.23
N THR A 31 -10.35 -32.26 -8.52
CA THR A 31 -9.29 -32.64 -7.57
C THR A 31 -7.96 -32.84 -8.28
N LEU A 32 -7.96 -33.48 -9.46
CA LEU A 32 -6.76 -33.67 -10.26
C LEU A 32 -6.14 -32.35 -10.71
N ALA A 33 -6.96 -31.38 -11.16
CA ALA A 33 -6.49 -30.03 -11.48
C ALA A 33 -5.81 -29.35 -10.26
N ALA A 34 -6.40 -29.50 -9.07
CA ALA A 34 -5.82 -28.99 -7.84
C ALA A 34 -4.54 -29.73 -7.40
N VAL A 35 -4.44 -31.04 -7.65
CA VAL A 35 -3.21 -31.82 -7.41
C VAL A 35 -2.08 -31.30 -8.28
N PHE A 36 -2.31 -31.03 -9.57
CA PHE A 36 -1.30 -30.43 -10.43
C PHE A 36 -0.86 -29.04 -9.96
N ALA A 37 -1.79 -28.21 -9.50
CA ALA A 37 -1.45 -26.92 -8.89
C ALA A 37 -0.61 -27.10 -7.62
N GLY A 38 -0.99 -28.06 -6.76
CA GLY A 38 -0.25 -28.40 -5.55
C GLY A 38 1.18 -28.90 -5.82
N LEU A 39 1.37 -29.74 -6.86
CA LEU A 39 2.69 -30.19 -7.29
C LEU A 39 3.57 -29.03 -7.76
N VAL A 40 2.99 -28.09 -8.51
CA VAL A 40 3.67 -26.89 -8.98
C VAL A 40 4.08 -25.99 -7.81
N VAL A 41 3.20 -25.79 -6.82
CA VAL A 41 3.53 -25.05 -5.58
C VAL A 41 4.62 -25.75 -4.77
N ALA A 42 4.49 -27.07 -4.53
CA ALA A 42 5.47 -27.86 -3.78
C ALA A 42 6.86 -27.82 -4.44
N ARG A 43 6.89 -27.86 -5.77
CA ARG A 43 8.12 -27.77 -6.54
C ARG A 43 8.86 -26.45 -6.30
N ILE A 44 8.16 -25.32 -6.30
CA ILE A 44 8.77 -24.01 -6.03
C ILE A 44 9.26 -23.91 -4.59
N GLY A 45 8.52 -24.49 -3.65
CA GLY A 45 8.97 -24.55 -2.25
C GLY A 45 10.29 -25.30 -2.08
N TYR A 46 10.53 -26.33 -2.90
CA TYR A 46 11.80 -27.08 -2.89
C TYR A 46 12.90 -26.40 -3.69
N GLU A 47 12.60 -25.94 -4.91
CA GLU A 47 13.54 -25.27 -5.79
C GLU A 47 12.92 -23.97 -6.32
N PRO A 48 13.13 -22.86 -5.61
CA PRO A 48 12.61 -21.56 -6.03
C PRO A 48 13.19 -21.10 -7.37
N ARG A 49 14.37 -21.59 -7.76
CA ARG A 49 15.02 -21.25 -9.03
C ARG A 49 14.41 -22.03 -10.19
N ILE A 50 13.17 -21.70 -10.57
CA ILE A 50 12.50 -22.27 -11.75
C ILE A 50 13.32 -22.04 -13.03
N VAL A 51 14.15 -21.00 -13.01
CA VAL A 51 14.82 -20.39 -14.15
C VAL A 51 16.27 -20.87 -14.36
N GLY A 52 16.91 -21.42 -13.33
CA GLY A 52 18.37 -21.56 -13.31
C GLY A 52 19.07 -20.24 -12.99
N ASP A 53 20.39 -20.17 -13.22
CA ASP A 53 21.23 -19.04 -12.79
C ASP A 53 21.21 -17.84 -13.76
N ASP A 54 20.73 -18.02 -15.00
CA ASP A 54 20.64 -16.96 -16.01
C ASP A 54 19.18 -16.57 -16.28
N VAL A 55 18.67 -15.62 -15.49
CA VAL A 55 17.32 -15.05 -15.64
C VAL A 55 17.23 -14.11 -16.86
N GLY A 56 18.37 -13.67 -17.38
CA GLY A 56 18.49 -12.60 -18.37
C GLY A 56 18.47 -11.22 -17.72
N THR A 57 18.85 -10.17 -18.46
CA THR A 57 18.90 -8.78 -17.96
C THR A 57 17.77 -7.90 -18.49
N THR A 58 16.92 -8.42 -19.37
CA THR A 58 15.79 -7.69 -19.93
C THR A 58 14.68 -7.52 -18.88
N PRO A 59 14.24 -6.28 -18.58
CA PRO A 59 13.12 -6.06 -17.67
C PRO A 59 11.82 -6.64 -18.23
N ILE A 60 11.00 -7.28 -17.38
CA ILE A 60 9.64 -7.81 -17.67
C ILE A 60 9.62 -9.00 -18.64
N PHE A 61 10.31 -8.94 -19.77
CA PHE A 61 10.42 -10.06 -20.72
C PHE A 61 11.64 -10.91 -20.39
N ASN A 62 11.64 -11.49 -19.21
CA ASN A 62 12.65 -12.42 -18.73
C ASN A 62 12.02 -13.80 -18.47
N TRP A 63 12.82 -14.75 -18.01
CA TRP A 63 12.32 -16.09 -17.73
C TRP A 63 11.48 -16.18 -16.44
N LEU A 64 11.45 -15.17 -15.57
CA LEU A 64 10.50 -15.11 -14.44
C LEU A 64 9.07 -14.98 -14.96
N LEU A 65 8.84 -14.14 -15.97
CA LEU A 65 7.53 -14.04 -16.61
C LEU A 65 7.03 -15.39 -17.14
N TRP A 66 7.93 -16.19 -17.73
CA TRP A 66 7.58 -17.54 -18.18
C TRP A 66 7.39 -18.52 -17.01
N GLY A 67 8.32 -18.53 -16.06
CA GLY A 67 8.34 -19.47 -14.94
C GLY A 67 7.24 -19.25 -13.90
N TYR A 68 6.77 -18.02 -13.72
CA TYR A 68 5.73 -17.66 -12.75
C TYR A 68 4.47 -17.09 -13.41
N GLY A 69 4.58 -16.33 -14.49
CA GLY A 69 3.43 -15.75 -15.18
C GLY A 69 2.58 -16.76 -15.92
N VAL A 70 3.19 -17.76 -16.59
CA VAL A 70 2.41 -18.83 -17.23
C VAL A 70 1.64 -19.65 -16.19
N PRO A 71 2.25 -20.10 -15.08
CA PRO A 71 1.49 -20.73 -14.01
C PRO A 71 0.41 -19.84 -13.39
N ALA A 72 0.70 -18.56 -13.13
CA ALA A 72 -0.31 -17.62 -12.61
C ALA A 72 -1.53 -17.54 -13.54
N ALA A 73 -1.31 -17.33 -14.84
CA ALA A 73 -2.37 -17.27 -15.84
C ALA A 73 -3.13 -18.60 -15.95
N SER A 74 -2.42 -19.73 -15.89
CA SER A 74 -3.01 -21.06 -15.95
C SER A 74 -3.94 -21.31 -14.76
N PHE A 75 -3.53 -20.95 -13.54
CA PHE A 75 -4.35 -21.12 -12.35
C PHE A 75 -5.52 -20.14 -12.28
N TRP A 76 -5.36 -18.90 -12.74
CA TRP A 76 -6.49 -17.98 -12.90
C TRP A 76 -7.50 -18.47 -13.95
N GLY A 77 -7.03 -19.02 -15.07
CA GLY A 77 -7.90 -19.64 -16.07
C GLY A 77 -8.63 -20.87 -15.51
N ALA A 78 -7.91 -21.73 -14.77
CA ALA A 78 -8.48 -22.91 -14.15
C ALA A 78 -9.54 -22.55 -13.10
N SER A 79 -9.27 -21.56 -12.26
CA SER A 79 -10.24 -21.09 -11.26
C SER A 79 -11.48 -20.48 -11.92
N TYR A 80 -11.31 -19.68 -12.97
CA TYR A 80 -12.43 -19.13 -13.74
C TYR A 80 -13.33 -20.22 -14.34
N LEU A 81 -12.74 -21.26 -14.95
CA LEU A 81 -13.49 -22.38 -15.54
C LEU A 81 -14.20 -23.26 -14.51
N MET A 82 -13.60 -23.43 -13.33
CA MET A 82 -14.14 -24.30 -12.28
C MET A 82 -15.19 -23.64 -11.40
N ARG A 83 -15.17 -22.30 -11.30
CA ARG A 83 -16.02 -21.51 -10.41
C ARG A 83 -17.53 -21.62 -10.62
N PRO A 84 -18.08 -21.69 -11.85
CA PRO A 84 -19.53 -21.74 -12.06
C PRO A 84 -20.24 -22.94 -11.42
N ARG A 85 -19.52 -24.01 -11.08
CA ARG A 85 -20.13 -25.23 -10.55
C ARG A 85 -20.21 -25.30 -9.03
N ALA A 86 -19.11 -25.00 -8.35
CA ALA A 86 -19.01 -25.16 -6.90
C ALA A 86 -17.82 -24.36 -6.35
N ASP A 87 -17.99 -23.80 -5.15
CA ASP A 87 -16.90 -23.29 -4.31
C ASP A 87 -16.45 -24.39 -3.33
N ASP A 88 -15.60 -25.28 -3.82
CA ASP A 88 -15.09 -26.46 -3.11
C ASP A 88 -13.58 -26.37 -2.84
N ALA A 89 -13.04 -27.33 -2.08
CA ALA A 89 -11.62 -27.35 -1.72
C ALA A 89 -10.67 -27.33 -2.94
N PRO A 90 -10.92 -28.09 -4.04
CA PRO A 90 -10.09 -28.00 -5.24
C PRO A 90 -10.05 -26.61 -5.88
N LEU A 91 -11.20 -25.92 -6.02
CA LEU A 91 -11.21 -24.55 -6.54
C LEU A 91 -10.38 -23.62 -5.65
N ARG A 92 -10.56 -23.70 -4.34
CA ARG A 92 -9.84 -22.87 -3.36
C ARG A 92 -8.33 -23.09 -3.41
N ALA A 93 -7.88 -24.34 -3.60
CA ALA A 93 -6.46 -24.65 -3.77
C ALA A 93 -5.87 -23.99 -5.04
N ILE A 94 -6.60 -24.03 -6.15
CA ILE A 94 -6.20 -23.40 -7.41
C ILE A 94 -6.17 -21.86 -7.27
N GLU A 95 -7.15 -21.27 -6.59
CA GLU A 95 -7.17 -19.83 -6.31
C GLU A 95 -5.99 -19.39 -5.44
N ALA A 96 -5.63 -20.20 -4.45
CA ALA A 96 -4.48 -19.93 -3.60
C ALA A 96 -3.18 -19.98 -4.41
N ALA A 97 -3.03 -20.97 -5.28
CA ALA A 97 -1.91 -21.05 -6.21
C ALA A 97 -1.88 -19.85 -7.17
N ALA A 98 -3.02 -19.45 -7.73
CA ALA A 98 -3.11 -18.29 -8.64
C ALA A 98 -2.63 -17.00 -7.96
N ILE A 99 -3.10 -16.74 -6.73
CA ILE A 99 -2.67 -15.57 -5.94
C ILE A 99 -1.18 -15.67 -5.62
N LEU A 100 -0.71 -16.81 -5.10
CA LEU A 100 0.69 -17.02 -4.74
C LEU A 100 1.62 -16.72 -5.92
N PHE A 101 1.34 -17.29 -7.09
CA PHE A 101 2.16 -17.09 -8.27
C PHE A 101 2.10 -15.65 -8.80
N THR A 102 0.94 -14.99 -8.70
CA THR A 102 0.82 -13.57 -9.07
C THR A 102 1.70 -12.70 -8.16
N VAL A 103 1.69 -12.98 -6.85
CA VAL A 103 2.51 -12.26 -5.87
C VAL A 103 3.99 -12.53 -6.09
N LEU A 104 4.39 -13.81 -6.21
CA LEU A 104 5.78 -14.18 -6.45
C LEU A 104 6.32 -13.56 -7.74
N LEU A 105 5.54 -13.60 -8.83
CA LEU A 105 5.94 -12.95 -10.08
C LEU A 105 6.20 -11.47 -9.85
N ALA A 106 5.26 -10.75 -9.25
CA ALA A 106 5.37 -9.30 -9.12
C ALA A 106 6.58 -8.88 -8.27
N PHE A 107 6.84 -9.58 -7.17
CA PHE A 107 7.96 -9.29 -6.27
C PHE A 107 9.31 -9.66 -6.89
N LEU A 108 9.39 -10.82 -7.56
CA LEU A 108 10.63 -11.23 -8.22
C LEU A 108 10.95 -10.34 -9.42
N GLU A 109 9.94 -9.88 -10.17
CA GLU A 109 10.12 -8.92 -11.26
C GLU A 109 10.57 -7.55 -10.74
N ILE A 110 10.03 -7.07 -9.61
CA ILE A 110 10.51 -5.84 -8.96
C ILE A 110 11.98 -6.01 -8.58
N ARG A 111 12.32 -7.08 -7.87
CA ARG A 111 13.69 -7.33 -7.43
C ARG A 111 14.66 -7.43 -8.60
N HIS A 112 14.26 -8.16 -9.66
CA HIS A 112 15.03 -8.29 -10.90
C HIS A 112 15.24 -6.93 -11.58
N ALA A 113 14.16 -6.17 -11.78
CA ALA A 113 14.22 -4.90 -12.49
C ALA A 113 15.00 -3.82 -11.73
N VAL A 114 14.85 -3.75 -10.41
CA VAL A 114 15.53 -2.75 -9.56
C VAL A 114 17.02 -3.04 -9.44
N ASN A 115 17.40 -4.32 -9.34
CA ASN A 115 18.79 -4.72 -9.09
C ASN A 115 19.53 -5.17 -10.37
N GLY A 116 18.98 -4.88 -11.56
CA GLY A 116 19.62 -5.22 -12.84
C GLY A 116 19.83 -6.72 -13.06
N GLY A 117 18.97 -7.55 -12.45
CA GLY A 117 19.03 -9.01 -12.52
C GLY A 117 19.71 -9.69 -11.32
N ASP A 118 20.34 -8.94 -10.42
CA ASP A 118 20.93 -9.52 -9.21
C ASP A 118 19.87 -9.83 -8.14
N MET A 119 19.56 -11.11 -7.99
CA MET A 119 18.60 -11.62 -7.01
C MET A 119 19.14 -11.67 -5.57
N LEU A 120 20.45 -11.49 -5.38
CA LEU A 120 21.10 -11.52 -4.07
C LEU A 120 21.47 -10.13 -3.56
N ALA A 121 21.15 -9.09 -4.33
CA ALA A 121 21.37 -7.70 -3.95
C ALA A 121 20.71 -7.36 -2.61
N VAL A 122 21.34 -6.45 -1.88
CA VAL A 122 20.82 -5.89 -0.62
C VAL A 122 19.53 -5.12 -0.93
N PRO A 123 18.45 -5.28 -0.13
CA PRO A 123 17.23 -4.51 -0.31
C PRO A 123 17.51 -3.00 -0.37
N SER A 124 16.73 -2.31 -1.20
CA SER A 124 16.83 -0.87 -1.37
C SER A 124 15.48 -0.19 -1.15
N LEU A 125 15.50 1.11 -0.82
CA LEU A 125 14.29 1.93 -0.71
C LEU A 125 13.38 1.84 -1.95
N ALA A 126 13.97 1.74 -3.15
CA ALA A 126 13.22 1.62 -4.40
C ALA A 126 12.42 0.31 -4.46
N GLU A 127 13.09 -0.81 -4.13
CA GLU A 127 12.50 -2.14 -4.06
C GLU A 127 11.40 -2.19 -2.99
N ALA A 128 11.69 -1.74 -1.77
CA ALA A 128 10.71 -1.70 -0.68
C ALA A 128 9.48 -0.85 -1.02
N GLY A 129 9.67 0.31 -1.65
CA GLY A 129 8.59 1.19 -2.09
C GLY A 129 7.68 0.56 -3.15
N LEU A 130 8.28 -0.13 -4.11
CA LEU A 130 7.56 -0.86 -5.16
C LEU A 130 6.83 -2.09 -4.60
N ASP A 131 7.46 -2.86 -3.73
CA ASP A 131 6.86 -4.03 -3.09
C ASP A 131 5.62 -3.66 -2.26
N VAL A 132 5.72 -2.60 -1.45
CA VAL A 132 4.58 -2.08 -0.69
C VAL A 132 3.47 -1.60 -1.64
N SER A 133 3.84 -0.88 -2.71
CA SER A 133 2.87 -0.37 -3.69
C SER A 133 2.14 -1.51 -4.41
N VAL A 134 2.86 -2.51 -4.89
CA VAL A 134 2.28 -3.67 -5.57
C VAL A 134 1.44 -4.50 -4.61
N ALA A 135 1.88 -4.71 -3.36
CA ALA A 135 1.08 -5.39 -2.36
C ALA A 135 -0.26 -4.68 -2.10
N LEU A 136 -0.24 -3.34 -1.99
CA LEU A 136 -1.47 -2.53 -1.86
C LEU A 136 -2.35 -2.64 -3.11
N ALA A 137 -1.77 -2.56 -4.31
CA ALA A 137 -2.53 -2.68 -5.56
C ALA A 137 -3.19 -4.06 -5.71
N LEU A 138 -2.46 -5.13 -5.41
CA LEU A 138 -2.99 -6.51 -5.40
C LEU A 138 -4.04 -6.69 -4.32
N ALA A 139 -3.86 -6.11 -3.12
CA ALA A 139 -4.87 -6.10 -2.07
C ALA A 139 -6.16 -5.42 -2.53
N ILE A 140 -6.08 -4.24 -3.16
CA ILE A 140 -7.25 -3.54 -3.74
C ILE A 140 -7.94 -4.42 -4.80
N GLY A 141 -7.15 -5.07 -5.67
CA GLY A 141 -7.66 -5.99 -6.69
C GLY A 141 -8.43 -7.16 -6.09
N LEU A 142 -7.86 -7.83 -5.07
CA LEU A 142 -8.51 -8.93 -4.37
C LEU A 142 -9.71 -8.48 -3.52
N GLU A 143 -9.67 -7.28 -2.94
CA GLU A 143 -10.80 -6.67 -2.24
C GLU A 143 -12.00 -6.46 -3.18
N ARG A 144 -11.76 -6.06 -4.43
CA ARG A 144 -12.83 -5.99 -5.45
C ARG A 144 -13.27 -7.37 -5.92
N LEU A 145 -12.32 -8.29 -6.09
CA LEU A 145 -12.60 -9.63 -6.59
C LEU A 145 -13.42 -10.46 -5.59
N ARG A 146 -13.11 -10.36 -4.29
CA ARG A 146 -13.83 -11.10 -3.24
C ARG A 146 -15.29 -10.68 -3.12
N LEU A 147 -15.65 -9.44 -3.45
CA LEU A 147 -17.05 -9.00 -3.47
C LEU A 147 -17.86 -9.73 -4.54
N ARG A 148 -17.23 -10.03 -5.68
CA ARG A 148 -17.84 -10.79 -6.77
C ARG A 148 -17.80 -12.29 -6.50
N SER A 149 -16.66 -12.77 -6.00
CA SER A 149 -16.35 -14.19 -5.92
C SER A 149 -16.85 -14.85 -4.63
N ARG A 150 -16.98 -14.09 -3.54
CA ARG A 150 -17.25 -14.53 -2.16
C ARG A 150 -16.35 -15.67 -1.65
N SER A 151 -15.20 -15.89 -2.29
CA SER A 151 -14.24 -16.94 -1.91
C SER A 151 -13.48 -16.56 -0.64
N ILE A 152 -13.35 -17.52 0.27
CA ILE A 152 -12.55 -17.40 1.49
C ILE A 152 -11.09 -17.14 1.14
N VAL A 153 -10.58 -17.71 0.04
CA VAL A 153 -9.18 -17.57 -0.38
C VAL A 153 -8.90 -16.16 -0.88
N HIS A 154 -9.79 -15.57 -1.69
CA HIS A 154 -9.65 -14.18 -2.11
C HIS A 154 -9.73 -13.22 -0.91
N ASN A 155 -10.59 -13.52 0.06
CA ASN A 155 -10.69 -12.76 1.30
C ASN A 155 -9.42 -12.86 2.15
N ALA A 156 -8.88 -14.07 2.33
CA ALA A 156 -7.63 -14.29 3.07
C ALA A 156 -6.44 -13.64 2.37
N GLY A 157 -6.33 -13.81 1.04
CA GLY A 157 -5.29 -13.17 0.22
C GLY A 157 -5.30 -11.64 0.33
N ALA A 158 -6.48 -11.01 0.28
CA ALA A 158 -6.62 -9.57 0.48
C ALA A 158 -6.12 -9.11 1.87
N VAL A 159 -6.46 -9.85 2.93
CA VAL A 159 -6.00 -9.54 4.31
C VAL A 159 -4.49 -9.73 4.45
N LEU A 160 -3.95 -10.84 3.95
CA LEU A 160 -2.52 -11.15 4.03
C LEU A 160 -1.67 -10.11 3.27
N LEU A 161 -2.09 -9.73 2.05
CA LEU A 161 -1.40 -8.70 1.28
C LEU A 161 -1.50 -7.32 1.93
N THR A 162 -2.64 -6.99 2.52
CA THR A 162 -2.77 -5.74 3.28
C THR A 162 -1.87 -5.74 4.51
N ALA A 163 -1.82 -6.86 5.26
CA ALA A 163 -0.95 -7.00 6.41
C ALA A 163 0.52 -6.89 6.01
N PHE A 164 0.92 -7.55 4.93
CA PHE A 164 2.27 -7.42 4.36
C PHE A 164 2.59 -5.97 4.00
N ALA A 165 1.69 -5.27 3.28
CA ALA A 165 1.91 -3.89 2.90
C ALA A 165 2.03 -2.95 4.11
N VAL A 166 1.21 -3.14 5.15
CA VAL A 166 1.29 -2.36 6.39
C VAL A 166 2.60 -2.63 7.12
N LEU A 167 3.00 -3.90 7.27
CA LEU A 167 4.27 -4.26 7.90
C LEU A 167 5.46 -3.74 7.11
N GLY A 168 5.44 -3.85 5.77
CA GLY A 168 6.47 -3.30 4.88
C GLY A 168 6.53 -1.78 4.93
N SER A 169 5.39 -1.10 5.08
CA SER A 169 5.36 0.35 5.27
C SER A 169 5.99 0.76 6.60
N VAL A 170 5.66 0.06 7.68
CA VAL A 170 6.21 0.36 9.01
C VAL A 170 7.68 -0.06 9.06
N PHE A 171 7.97 -1.35 9.02
CA PHE A 171 9.31 -1.86 9.23
C PHE A 171 10.25 -1.58 8.06
N GLY A 172 9.78 -1.70 6.81
CA GLY A 172 10.60 -1.40 5.64
C GLY A 172 10.82 0.11 5.49
N LEU A 173 9.78 0.85 5.13
CA LEU A 173 9.92 2.25 4.71
C LEU A 173 10.21 3.22 5.87
N LEU A 174 9.58 3.05 7.04
CA LEU A 174 9.74 3.99 8.15
C LEU A 174 10.92 3.67 9.07
N PHE A 175 11.35 2.41 9.15
CA PHE A 175 12.45 1.97 10.02
C PHE A 175 13.71 1.57 9.25
N LEU A 176 13.67 0.50 8.44
CA LEU A 176 14.87 -0.15 7.87
C LEU A 176 15.49 0.61 6.69
N GLU A 177 14.66 1.15 5.80
CA GLU A 177 15.10 1.86 4.59
C GLU A 177 14.95 3.38 4.75
N ASN A 178 14.78 3.87 5.98
CA ASN A 178 14.51 5.27 6.22
C ASN A 178 15.71 6.14 5.80
N PRO A 179 15.55 7.03 4.79
CA PRO A 179 16.66 7.82 4.25
C PRO A 179 17.27 8.83 5.22
N MET A 180 16.58 9.16 6.33
CA MET A 180 17.15 10.00 7.38
C MET A 180 18.16 9.26 8.28
N VAL A 181 18.09 7.93 8.31
CA VAL A 181 18.91 7.10 9.18
C VAL A 181 19.95 6.33 8.38
N PHE A 182 19.56 5.79 7.24
CA PHE A 182 20.38 4.93 6.40
C PHE A 182 20.82 5.63 5.11
N HIS A 183 22.07 5.37 4.70
CA HIS A 183 22.70 6.07 3.60
C HIS A 183 22.04 5.64 2.28
N GLY A 184 21.58 6.62 1.52
CA GLY A 184 21.00 6.40 0.20
C GLY A 184 20.82 7.72 -0.53
N GLU A 185 21.29 7.77 -1.78
CA GLU A 185 21.09 8.94 -2.63
C GLU A 185 19.66 8.96 -3.17
N ILE A 186 18.94 10.04 -2.89
CA ILE A 186 17.64 10.26 -3.52
C ILE A 186 17.85 10.80 -4.93
N ARG A 187 17.72 9.90 -5.89
CA ARG A 187 17.73 10.19 -7.32
C ARG A 187 16.43 10.87 -7.76
N GLY A 188 16.56 11.77 -8.75
CA GLY A 188 15.45 12.51 -9.36
C GLY A 188 15.17 13.84 -8.66
N SER A 189 14.69 14.83 -9.43
CA SER A 189 14.30 16.14 -8.90
C SER A 189 12.83 16.15 -8.46
N VAL A 190 11.90 16.24 -9.40
CA VAL A 190 10.44 16.27 -9.13
C VAL A 190 9.87 14.86 -9.02
N LEU A 191 10.20 13.99 -9.99
CA LEU A 191 9.93 12.56 -9.91
C LEU A 191 11.14 11.90 -9.25
N ASN A 192 11.05 11.76 -7.94
CA ASN A 192 12.14 11.24 -7.11
C ASN A 192 11.74 9.94 -6.39
N LEU A 193 12.72 9.27 -5.79
CA LEU A 193 12.51 8.03 -5.04
C LEU A 193 11.55 8.19 -3.84
N LEU A 194 11.47 9.37 -3.21
CA LEU A 194 10.54 9.59 -2.09
C LEU A 194 9.08 9.57 -2.55
N LEU A 195 8.81 10.08 -3.76
CA LEU A 195 7.48 10.03 -4.34
C LEU A 195 7.04 8.57 -4.55
N LEU A 196 7.94 7.74 -5.09
CA LEU A 196 7.69 6.31 -5.29
C LEU A 196 7.56 5.56 -3.96
N ALA A 197 8.43 5.83 -2.99
CA ALA A 197 8.52 5.07 -1.76
C ALA A 197 7.52 5.50 -0.68
N TYR A 198 7.05 6.75 -0.67
CA TYR A 198 6.16 7.25 0.38
C TYR A 198 4.83 7.79 -0.18
N ALA A 199 4.88 8.68 -1.18
CA ALA A 199 3.66 9.32 -1.68
C ALA A 199 2.74 8.34 -2.42
N PHE A 200 3.32 7.48 -3.27
CA PHE A 200 2.55 6.51 -4.05
C PHE A 200 1.89 5.43 -3.16
N PRO A 201 2.60 4.77 -2.22
CA PRO A 201 1.99 3.95 -1.18
C PRO A 201 0.94 4.67 -0.33
N ALA A 202 1.15 5.93 0.04
CA ALA A 202 0.15 6.70 0.78
C ALA A 202 -1.18 6.80 0.02
N ILE A 203 -1.12 7.11 -1.28
CA ILE A 203 -2.30 7.18 -2.14
C ILE A 203 -2.97 5.80 -2.24
N LEU A 204 -2.20 4.73 -2.50
CA LEU A 204 -2.76 3.38 -2.60
C LEU A 204 -3.37 2.89 -1.29
N MET A 205 -2.76 3.18 -0.15
CA MET A 205 -3.28 2.83 1.17
C MET A 205 -4.57 3.61 1.48
N LEU A 206 -4.67 4.87 1.06
CA LEU A 206 -5.90 5.66 1.15
C LEU A 206 -7.00 5.09 0.23
N LEU A 207 -6.67 4.73 -1.01
CA LEU A 207 -7.59 4.08 -1.94
C LEU A 207 -8.10 2.75 -1.40
N LEU A 208 -7.22 1.96 -0.77
CA LEU A 208 -7.60 0.72 -0.09
C LEU A 208 -8.54 1.00 1.10
N SER A 209 -8.27 2.02 1.91
CA SER A 209 -9.17 2.45 3.01
C SER A 209 -10.59 2.76 2.50
N TYR A 210 -10.70 3.42 1.35
CA TYR A 210 -12.01 3.67 0.71
C TYR A 210 -12.61 2.38 0.12
N ALA A 211 -11.79 1.53 -0.51
CA ALA A 211 -12.26 0.28 -1.11
C ALA A 211 -12.85 -0.68 -0.08
N VAL A 212 -12.36 -0.67 1.16
CA VAL A 212 -12.84 -1.53 2.26
C VAL A 212 -13.91 -0.87 3.14
N ALA A 213 -14.18 0.42 2.95
CA ALA A 213 -15.18 1.14 3.72
C ALA A 213 -16.58 0.55 3.50
N GLY A 214 -17.31 0.29 4.60
CA GLY A 214 -18.64 -0.34 4.57
C GLY A 214 -18.63 -1.85 4.34
N GLN A 215 -17.47 -2.45 4.02
CA GLN A 215 -17.33 -3.90 3.79
C GLN A 215 -16.49 -4.59 4.89
N ARG A 216 -15.60 -3.84 5.54
CA ARG A 216 -14.78 -4.28 6.68
C ARG A 216 -15.12 -3.46 7.92
N PRO A 217 -14.71 -3.92 9.13
CA PRO A 217 -14.87 -3.13 10.36
C PRO A 217 -14.30 -1.73 10.20
N VAL A 218 -14.95 -0.74 10.82
CA VAL A 218 -14.57 0.67 10.71
C VAL A 218 -13.13 0.90 11.16
N VAL A 219 -12.66 0.18 12.18
CA VAL A 219 -11.28 0.23 12.68
C VAL A 219 -10.28 -0.14 11.58
N TYR A 220 -10.58 -1.16 10.77
CA TYR A 220 -9.71 -1.62 9.67
C TYR A 220 -9.58 -0.56 8.57
N ALA A 221 -10.67 0.07 8.18
CA ALA A 221 -10.63 1.15 7.19
C ALA A 221 -9.89 2.39 7.74
N ASN A 222 -10.15 2.74 9.01
CA ASN A 222 -9.56 3.91 9.63
C ASN A 222 -8.05 3.74 9.90
N SER A 223 -7.59 2.53 10.24
CA SER A 223 -6.15 2.27 10.41
C SER A 223 -5.38 2.43 9.10
N LEU A 224 -5.95 2.00 7.97
CA LEU A 224 -5.36 2.23 6.65
C LEU A 224 -5.34 3.73 6.29
N ALA A 225 -6.40 4.47 6.60
CA ALA A 225 -6.39 5.93 6.42
C ALA A 225 -5.33 6.62 7.29
N ALA A 226 -5.12 6.15 8.52
CA ALA A 226 -4.07 6.65 9.41
C ALA A 226 -2.67 6.31 8.86
N GLY A 227 -2.46 5.08 8.37
CA GLY A 227 -1.20 4.70 7.72
C GLY A 227 -0.89 5.53 6.48
N ALA A 228 -1.91 5.79 5.64
CA ALA A 228 -1.79 6.69 4.50
C ALA A 228 -1.38 8.11 4.92
N LEU A 229 -1.97 8.63 6.00
CA LEU A 229 -1.63 9.94 6.55
C LEU A 229 -0.19 10.00 7.07
N ILE A 230 0.25 8.96 7.78
CA ILE A 230 1.63 8.84 8.28
C ILE A 230 2.63 8.83 7.12
N LEU A 231 2.37 8.02 6.07
CA LEU A 231 3.23 7.98 4.89
C LEU A 231 3.25 9.32 4.13
N ALA A 232 2.11 10.02 4.02
CA ALA A 232 2.04 11.33 3.40
C ALA A 232 2.83 12.41 4.17
N LEU A 233 2.73 12.42 5.51
CA LEU A 233 3.52 13.33 6.34
C LEU A 233 5.02 12.97 6.30
N SER A 234 5.34 11.68 6.24
CA SER A 234 6.73 11.21 6.11
C SER A 234 7.32 11.65 4.77
N TYR A 235 6.59 11.48 3.67
CA TYR A 235 6.96 12.03 2.36
C TYR A 235 7.24 13.53 2.42
N LEU A 236 6.30 14.31 2.97
CA LEU A 236 6.43 15.76 3.04
C LEU A 236 7.68 16.18 3.84
N SER A 237 7.96 15.47 4.93
CA SER A 237 9.11 15.75 5.79
C SER A 237 10.42 15.36 5.09
N LEU A 238 10.49 14.20 4.46
CA LEU A 238 11.68 13.79 3.71
C LEU A 238 11.93 14.67 2.49
N GLU A 239 10.88 15.15 1.83
CA GLU A 239 10.99 16.06 0.69
C GLU A 239 11.59 17.40 1.11
N ILE A 240 11.10 17.99 2.23
CA ILE A 240 11.66 19.22 2.79
C ILE A 240 13.14 19.01 3.14
N ARG A 241 13.47 17.90 3.80
CA ARG A 241 14.86 17.56 4.11
C ARG A 241 15.72 17.52 2.84
N ARG A 242 15.22 16.91 1.76
CA ARG A 242 15.95 16.85 0.48
C ARG A 242 16.14 18.23 -0.14
N LEU A 243 15.14 19.11 -0.04
CA LEU A 243 15.25 20.47 -0.58
C LEU A 243 16.34 21.29 0.11
N TYR A 244 16.55 21.08 1.42
CA TYR A 244 17.59 21.78 2.18
C TYR A 244 18.98 21.13 2.09
N HIS A 245 19.05 19.79 2.06
CA HIS A 245 20.31 19.04 2.16
C HIS A 245 20.80 18.43 0.83
N GLY A 246 19.98 18.49 -0.21
CA GLY A 246 20.24 17.81 -1.47
C GLY A 246 19.96 16.31 -1.42
N PRO A 247 20.55 15.51 -2.34
CA PRO A 247 20.25 14.08 -2.48
C PRO A 247 20.60 13.21 -1.27
N ASN A 248 21.51 13.67 -0.41
CA ASN A 248 21.99 12.94 0.77
C ASN A 248 21.42 13.58 2.06
N LEU A 249 20.47 12.89 2.71
CA LEU A 249 19.69 13.47 3.82
C LEU A 249 20.37 13.42 5.20
N ILE A 250 21.37 12.56 5.35
CA ILE A 250 22.07 12.30 6.63
C ILE A 250 23.00 13.44 7.01
N LEU A 251 23.60 14.09 6.02
CA LEU A 251 24.63 15.09 6.24
C LEU A 251 24.01 16.43 6.66
N GLY A 252 24.51 17.03 7.74
CA GLY A 252 24.18 18.40 8.16
C GLY A 252 23.09 18.50 9.25
N GLY A 253 23.21 19.48 10.14
CA GLY A 253 22.22 19.75 11.17
C GLY A 253 20.94 20.40 10.61
N THR A 254 19.82 20.25 11.30
CA THR A 254 18.56 20.92 10.93
C THR A 254 18.66 22.42 11.17
N SER A 255 18.50 23.22 10.13
CA SER A 255 18.53 24.69 10.25
C SER A 255 17.22 25.25 10.81
N GLY A 256 17.24 26.47 11.37
CA GLY A 256 16.00 27.13 11.83
C GLY A 256 14.98 27.33 10.71
N ALA A 257 15.44 27.71 9.51
CA ALA A 257 14.57 27.87 8.33
C ALA A 257 13.92 26.55 7.91
N GLU A 258 14.69 25.45 7.91
CA GLU A 258 14.19 24.09 7.65
C GLU A 258 13.14 23.70 8.71
N GLN A 259 13.43 23.96 9.99
CA GLN A 259 12.54 23.65 11.11
C GLN A 259 11.16 24.33 10.97
N TYR A 260 11.14 25.62 10.61
CA TYR A 260 9.90 26.36 10.36
C TYR A 260 9.19 25.89 9.09
N THR A 261 9.95 25.48 8.06
CA THR A 261 9.37 24.95 6.81
C THR A 261 8.57 23.69 7.06
N TYR A 262 9.02 22.78 7.95
CA TYR A 262 8.22 21.62 8.35
C TYR A 262 6.86 22.02 8.90
N SER A 263 6.81 23.00 9.81
CA SER A 263 5.55 23.45 10.42
C SER A 263 4.62 24.12 9.42
N ILE A 264 5.16 25.00 8.56
CA ILE A 264 4.37 25.67 7.52
C ILE A 264 3.79 24.63 6.56
N ALA A 265 4.60 23.68 6.11
CA ALA A 265 4.18 22.66 5.17
C ALA A 265 3.13 21.71 5.76
N TRP A 266 3.31 21.26 7.01
CA TRP A 266 2.33 20.41 7.68
C TRP A 266 1.01 21.14 7.90
N LEU A 267 1.05 22.43 8.27
CA LEU A 267 -0.15 23.26 8.43
C LEU A 267 -0.87 23.42 7.08
N ALA A 268 -0.12 23.75 6.02
CA ALA A 268 -0.66 23.88 4.67
C ALA A 268 -1.31 22.56 4.20
N PHE A 269 -0.64 21.43 4.43
CA PHE A 269 -1.19 20.11 4.14
C PHE A 269 -2.48 19.84 4.92
N GLY A 270 -2.52 20.15 6.22
CA GLY A 270 -3.72 20.05 7.03
C GLY A 270 -4.87 20.94 6.53
N VAL A 271 -4.60 22.18 6.13
CA VAL A 271 -5.59 23.10 5.57
C VAL A 271 -6.13 22.61 4.23
N VAL A 272 -5.26 22.12 3.33
CA VAL A 272 -5.67 21.53 2.05
C VAL A 272 -6.55 20.30 2.30
N LEU A 273 -6.16 19.43 3.23
CA LEU A 273 -6.94 18.24 3.60
C LEU A 273 -8.31 18.62 4.19
N LEU A 274 -8.39 19.68 4.99
CA LEU A 274 -9.66 20.23 5.49
C LEU A 274 -10.53 20.75 4.35
N GLY A 275 -9.95 21.51 3.41
CA GLY A 275 -10.62 21.99 2.21
C GLY A 275 -11.21 20.84 1.39
N ILE A 276 -10.43 19.80 1.12
CA ILE A 276 -10.89 18.56 0.46
C ILE A 276 -12.02 17.90 1.27
N GLY A 277 -11.88 17.82 2.60
CA GLY A 277 -12.89 17.23 3.47
C GLY A 277 -14.22 18.01 3.53
N ILE A 278 -14.19 19.31 3.24
CA ILE A 278 -15.39 20.15 3.10
C ILE A 278 -16.00 19.94 1.70
N LEU A 279 -15.18 20.03 0.64
CA LEU A 279 -15.63 19.90 -0.75
C LEU A 279 -16.26 18.53 -1.02
N VAL A 280 -15.65 17.45 -0.51
CA VAL A 280 -16.10 16.06 -0.69
C VAL A 280 -17.04 15.62 0.44
N GLN A 281 -17.41 16.52 1.37
CA GLN A 281 -18.27 16.22 2.53
C GLN A 281 -17.77 15.06 3.42
N SER A 282 -16.48 14.72 3.36
CA SER A 282 -15.91 13.57 4.07
C SER A 282 -15.54 13.91 5.52
N GLN A 283 -16.29 13.36 6.49
CA GLN A 283 -15.97 13.51 7.91
C GLN A 283 -14.59 12.93 8.27
N ARG A 284 -14.18 11.83 7.63
CA ARG A 284 -12.86 11.22 7.85
C ARG A 284 -11.73 12.18 7.47
N ALA A 285 -11.83 12.84 6.32
CA ALA A 285 -10.84 13.82 5.88
C ALA A 285 -10.78 15.04 6.82
N ARG A 286 -11.94 15.53 7.30
CA ARG A 286 -12.00 16.63 8.27
C ARG A 286 -11.41 16.29 9.65
N LEU A 287 -11.55 15.04 10.10
CA LEU A 287 -10.92 14.57 11.33
C LEU A 287 -9.42 14.38 11.14
N ALA A 288 -8.99 13.80 10.03
CA ALA A 288 -7.57 13.67 9.69
C ALA A 288 -6.89 15.04 9.61
N SER A 289 -7.53 16.03 8.98
CA SER A 289 -7.01 17.40 8.94
C SER A 289 -6.93 18.01 10.34
N ALA A 290 -7.91 17.75 11.21
CA ALA A 290 -7.90 18.25 12.59
C ALA A 290 -6.69 17.74 13.36
N VAL A 291 -6.39 16.45 13.21
CA VAL A 291 -5.23 15.80 13.82
C VAL A 291 -3.94 16.43 13.31
N VAL A 292 -3.78 16.60 11.99
CA VAL A 292 -2.57 17.22 11.41
C VAL A 292 -2.39 18.66 11.91
N ILE A 293 -3.45 19.45 11.88
CA ILE A 293 -3.41 20.86 12.32
C ILE A 293 -3.06 20.93 13.81
N ALA A 294 -3.71 20.12 14.65
CA ALA A 294 -3.42 20.07 16.09
C ALA A 294 -1.97 19.64 16.38
N LEU A 295 -1.48 18.61 15.68
CA LEU A 295 -0.08 18.17 15.77
C LEU A 295 0.88 19.28 15.36
N THR A 296 0.57 20.00 14.28
CA THR A 296 1.41 21.08 13.76
C THR A 296 1.47 22.26 14.73
N ILE A 297 0.32 22.65 15.31
CA ILE A 297 0.26 23.70 16.33
C ILE A 297 1.05 23.28 17.58
N GLY A 298 0.88 22.03 18.03
CA GLY A 298 1.64 21.48 19.15
C GLY A 298 3.15 21.51 18.90
N LYS A 299 3.59 21.08 17.72
CA LYS A 299 5.00 21.16 17.28
C LYS A 299 5.49 22.61 17.29
N ALA A 300 4.73 23.53 16.71
CA ALA A 300 5.11 24.94 16.63
C ALA A 300 5.29 25.55 18.03
N PHE A 301 4.40 25.21 18.97
CA PHE A 301 4.49 25.68 20.35
C PHE A 301 5.66 25.06 21.12
N LEU A 302 5.83 23.74 21.05
CA LEU A 302 6.81 23.01 21.86
C LEU A 302 8.24 23.15 21.32
N ILE A 303 8.40 23.07 20.00
CA ILE A 303 9.71 23.01 19.36
C ILE A 303 10.08 24.37 18.78
N ASP A 304 9.23 24.94 17.94
CA ASP A 304 9.62 26.12 17.17
C ASP A 304 9.77 27.36 18.08
N MET A 305 8.91 27.53 19.10
CA MET A 305 9.04 28.61 20.09
C MET A 305 10.24 28.46 21.02
N SER A 306 10.77 27.24 21.21
CA SER A 306 11.93 27.00 22.09
C SER A 306 13.20 27.69 21.59
N THR A 307 13.24 27.98 20.29
CA THR A 307 14.36 28.64 19.62
C THR A 307 14.29 30.17 19.63
N LEU A 308 13.15 30.74 20.04
CA LEU A 308 12.90 32.19 20.01
C LEU A 308 13.16 32.85 21.37
N THR A 309 13.80 34.03 21.36
CA THR A 309 14.07 34.83 22.57
C THR A 309 13.32 36.17 22.55
N GLY A 310 13.08 36.73 23.75
CA GLY A 310 12.54 38.07 23.94
C GLY A 310 11.19 38.33 23.25
N VAL A 311 11.15 39.35 22.38
CA VAL A 311 9.94 39.87 21.72
C VAL A 311 9.37 38.89 20.70
N TYR A 312 10.20 38.18 19.94
CA TYR A 312 9.74 37.25 18.91
C TYR A 312 8.91 36.10 19.49
N ARG A 313 9.28 35.62 20.69
CA ARG A 313 8.50 34.60 21.40
C ARG A 313 7.13 35.12 21.83
N ALA A 314 7.08 36.36 22.36
CA ALA A 314 5.82 36.99 22.76
C ALA A 314 4.88 37.24 21.57
N LEU A 315 5.39 37.81 20.48
CA LEU A 315 4.62 38.02 19.24
C LEU A 315 4.11 36.70 18.66
N SER A 316 4.93 35.65 18.70
CA SER A 316 4.53 34.34 18.19
C SER A 316 3.44 33.68 19.02
N PHE A 317 3.42 33.83 20.35
CA PHE A 317 2.31 33.38 21.19
C PHE A 317 1.00 34.11 20.85
N ILE A 318 1.06 35.43 20.60
CA ILE A 318 -0.11 36.21 20.18
C ILE A 318 -0.62 35.71 18.82
N CYS A 319 0.28 35.58 17.84
CA CYS A 319 -0.09 35.15 16.49
C CYS A 319 -0.66 33.73 16.49
N LEU A 320 -0.03 32.81 17.23
CA LEU A 320 -0.50 31.44 17.38
C LEU A 320 -1.86 31.38 18.09
N GLY A 321 -2.05 32.19 19.14
CA GLY A 321 -3.32 32.32 19.84
C GLY A 321 -4.46 32.76 18.92
N LEU A 322 -4.21 33.77 18.08
CA LEU A 322 -5.17 34.21 17.06
C LEU A 322 -5.49 33.11 16.04
N VAL A 323 -4.48 32.37 15.58
CA VAL A 323 -4.65 31.24 14.65
C VAL A 323 -5.50 30.12 15.28
N LEU A 324 -5.24 29.78 16.55
CA LEU A 324 -6.02 28.81 17.32
C LEU A 324 -7.48 29.23 17.46
N VAL A 325 -7.75 30.50 17.74
CA VAL A 325 -9.11 31.05 17.80
C VAL A 325 -9.79 30.95 16.44
N ALA A 326 -9.11 31.35 15.36
CA ALA A 326 -9.66 31.29 14.00
C ALA A 326 -9.99 29.85 13.57
N ILE A 327 -9.09 28.90 13.86
CA ILE A 327 -9.30 27.47 13.57
C ILE A 327 -10.41 26.91 14.44
N GLY A 328 -10.44 27.21 15.75
CA GLY A 328 -11.51 26.76 16.65
C GLY A 328 -12.88 27.25 16.22
N TRP A 329 -12.98 28.52 15.80
CA TRP A 329 -14.19 29.11 15.22
C TRP A 329 -14.60 28.41 13.90
N LEU A 330 -13.63 28.17 13.01
CA LEU A 330 -13.87 27.48 11.74
C LEU A 330 -14.37 26.04 11.98
N TYR A 331 -13.76 25.32 12.92
CA TYR A 331 -14.15 23.96 13.31
C TYR A 331 -15.55 23.91 13.91
N GLN A 332 -15.90 24.83 14.82
CA GLN A 332 -17.23 24.90 15.40
C GLN A 332 -18.31 25.13 14.33
N LYS A 333 -18.04 26.03 13.38
CA LYS A 333 -18.96 26.35 12.28
C LYS A 333 -19.18 25.17 11.33
N ILE A 334 -18.21 24.27 11.18
CA ILE A 334 -18.24 23.17 10.20
C ILE A 334 -18.73 21.85 10.80
N LEU A 335 -18.35 21.50 12.04
CA LEU A 335 -18.74 20.22 12.66
C LEU A 335 -20.10 20.25 13.36
N PHE A 336 -20.56 21.42 13.84
CA PHE A 336 -21.80 21.53 14.63
C PHE A 336 -22.96 22.17 13.87
N ARG A 337 -23.17 21.80 12.60
CA ARG A 337 -24.47 22.07 11.95
C ARG A 337 -25.49 21.07 12.49
N ARG A 338 -26.18 21.48 13.56
CA ARG A 338 -27.20 20.73 14.31
C ARG A 338 -28.19 20.03 13.37
N ARG A 339 -28.43 18.75 13.62
CA ARG A 339 -29.62 18.02 13.18
C ARG A 339 -30.85 18.81 13.70
N PRO A 340 -31.87 19.13 12.87
CA PRO A 340 -33.09 19.75 13.37
C PRO A 340 -33.69 18.85 14.46
N PRO A 341 -34.30 19.39 15.52
CA PRO A 341 -35.04 18.57 16.47
C PRO A 341 -36.12 17.83 15.70
N GLU A 342 -36.18 16.52 15.87
CA GLU A 342 -37.31 15.70 15.44
C GLU A 342 -38.55 16.29 16.12
N ALA A 343 -39.42 16.91 15.33
CA ALA A 343 -40.65 17.50 15.83
C ALA A 343 -41.45 16.39 16.51
N ALA A 344 -41.65 16.53 17.82
CA ALA A 344 -42.50 15.63 18.58
C ALA A 344 -43.87 15.56 17.89
N ALA A 345 -44.27 14.36 17.47
CA ALA A 345 -45.61 14.12 16.96
C ALA A 345 -46.62 14.48 18.06
N PRO A 346 -47.68 15.25 17.76
CA PRO A 346 -48.73 15.51 18.73
C PRO A 346 -49.43 14.19 19.04
N THR A 347 -49.41 13.79 20.32
CA THR A 347 -50.27 12.75 20.86
C THR A 347 -51.72 13.21 20.76
N ALA A 348 -52.57 12.34 20.18
CA ALA A 348 -53.99 12.55 19.97
C ALA A 348 -54.81 12.71 21.27
#